data_AF-A3C0F1-F1
#
_entry.id   AF-A3C0F1-F1
#
_cell.length_a   1.000
_cell.length_b   1.000
_cell.length_c   1.000
_cell.angle_alpha   90.00
_cell.angle_beta   90.00
_cell.angle_gamma   90.00
#
_symmetry.space_group_name_H-M   'P 1'
#
loop_
_entity.id
_entity.type
_entity.pdbx_description
1 polymer ?
#
loop_
_entity_poly.entity_id
_entity_poly.type
_entity_poly.pdbx_seq_one_letter_code
_entity_poly.pdbx_strand_id
1 'polypeptide(L)'
;MAAAAAAKIAPSMLSSDFANLAAEADRMVRLGADWLHMDIMVTHFVPNLTIGAPVIQSLRKHTKAYLDCHLMVTNPSDYVEPLAKAGASGFTFHIEVSRDNWQELIQSIKAKGMRPGVSLRPGTPVEEVFPLVIAQYNFSRSHALFPHAVHNYDINAFLNISNKCSNWEHFVPNLTIGAPVIQSLRKHTKAYLDCHLMVTNPSDYVEPLAKAGASGFTFHIEVSRDNWQELIQSIKAKGMRPGVSLRPGTPVEEVFPLVEAENPVELVLVMTVEPGFGGQKFMPEMMEKVRALRKKYPSLDIEVDGGLGPSTIDVAASAGANCIVAGSSIFGAAEPGEVISALRKSVEGSQNKS
;
A
#
# COMPACT_ATOMS: atom_id res chain seq x y z
N MET A 1 -36.10 -29.53 5.91
CA MET A 1 -35.40 -28.41 6.60
C MET A 1 -34.40 -27.81 5.63
N ALA A 2 -34.29 -26.49 5.53
CA ALA A 2 -33.18 -25.89 4.79
C ALA A 2 -31.86 -26.36 5.43
N ALA A 3 -30.88 -26.76 4.62
CA ALA A 3 -29.58 -27.15 5.13
C ALA A 3 -28.99 -25.98 5.94
N ALA A 4 -28.60 -26.24 7.19
CA ALA A 4 -27.92 -25.26 8.01
C ALA A 4 -26.61 -24.84 7.32
N ALA A 5 -26.22 -23.57 7.48
CA ALA A 5 -24.94 -23.11 6.96
C ALA A 5 -23.80 -23.89 7.61
N ALA A 6 -22.86 -24.41 6.80
CA ALA A 6 -21.67 -25.06 7.30
C ALA A 6 -20.78 -24.05 8.05
N ALA A 7 -20.22 -24.46 9.19
CA ALA A 7 -19.26 -23.66 9.93
C ALA A 7 -18.01 -23.39 9.09
N LYS A 8 -17.43 -22.20 9.23
CA LYS A 8 -16.15 -21.83 8.64
C LYS A 8 -15.30 -21.11 9.68
N ILE A 9 -14.05 -21.53 9.83
CA ILE A 9 -13.06 -20.91 10.69
C ILE A 9 -12.03 -20.21 9.83
N ALA A 10 -11.90 -18.90 10.01
CA ALA A 10 -11.01 -18.04 9.23
C ALA A 10 -10.07 -17.27 10.17
N PRO A 11 -8.85 -17.76 10.47
CA PRO A 11 -7.90 -17.02 11.27
C PRO A 11 -7.55 -15.68 10.61
N SER A 12 -7.59 -14.59 11.39
CA SER A 12 -7.07 -13.30 10.94
C SER A 12 -5.54 -13.36 10.88
N MET A 13 -5.00 -13.17 9.68
CA MET A 13 -3.57 -13.16 9.45
C MET A 13 -2.90 -11.91 10.04
N LEU A 14 -3.66 -10.91 10.46
CA LEU A 14 -3.13 -9.73 11.18
C LEU A 14 -2.42 -10.10 12.48
N SER A 15 -2.83 -11.21 13.12
CA SER A 15 -2.22 -11.70 14.36
C SER A 15 -1.02 -12.64 14.13
N SER A 16 -0.66 -12.89 12.86
CA SER A 16 0.45 -13.77 12.51
C SER A 16 1.78 -13.03 12.47
N ASP A 17 2.86 -13.76 12.26
CA ASP A 17 4.18 -13.18 12.00
C ASP A 17 4.33 -12.78 10.52
N PHE A 18 4.23 -11.49 10.21
CA PHE A 18 4.32 -10.98 8.83
C PHE A 18 5.65 -11.28 8.13
N ALA A 19 6.76 -11.39 8.86
CA ALA A 19 8.07 -11.75 8.35
C ALA A 19 8.14 -13.24 7.93
N ASN A 20 7.17 -14.05 8.35
CA ASN A 20 7.06 -15.46 8.02
C ASN A 20 5.65 -15.85 7.51
N LEU A 21 4.97 -14.90 6.86
CA LEU A 21 3.54 -14.99 6.53
C LEU A 21 3.15 -16.25 5.74
N ALA A 22 4.02 -16.71 4.82
CA ALA A 22 3.77 -17.91 4.03
C ALA A 22 3.72 -19.19 4.89
N ALA A 23 4.64 -19.33 5.85
CA ALA A 23 4.66 -20.47 6.76
C ALA A 23 3.50 -20.41 7.77
N GLU A 24 3.15 -19.21 8.23
CA GLU A 24 1.99 -18.99 9.10
C GLU A 24 0.68 -19.38 8.39
N ALA A 25 0.51 -18.97 7.14
CA ALA A 25 -0.64 -19.33 6.31
C ALA A 25 -0.76 -20.85 6.12
N ASP A 26 0.33 -21.50 5.74
CA ASP A 26 0.40 -22.96 5.58
C ASP A 26 0.15 -23.69 6.91
N ARG A 27 0.67 -23.18 8.04
CA ARG A 27 0.36 -23.69 9.39
C ARG A 27 -1.14 -23.62 9.68
N MET A 28 -1.80 -22.49 9.44
CA MET A 28 -3.23 -22.34 9.70
C MET A 28 -4.07 -23.30 8.85
N VAL A 29 -3.75 -23.44 7.56
CA VAL A 29 -4.46 -24.35 6.65
C VAL A 29 -4.29 -25.81 7.09
N ARG A 30 -3.08 -26.25 7.42
CA ARG A 30 -2.85 -27.62 7.93
C ARG A 30 -3.58 -27.92 9.24
N LEU A 31 -3.80 -26.90 10.07
CA LEU A 31 -4.55 -27.01 11.32
C LEU A 31 -6.07 -26.95 11.12
N GLY A 32 -6.55 -26.89 9.88
CA GLY A 32 -7.97 -26.98 9.55
C GLY A 32 -8.68 -25.65 9.35
N ALA A 33 -7.95 -24.54 9.15
CA ALA A 33 -8.58 -23.29 8.73
C ALA A 33 -9.24 -23.45 7.34
N ASP A 34 -10.49 -23.02 7.23
CA ASP A 34 -11.21 -23.04 5.96
C ASP A 34 -10.70 -21.92 5.04
N TRP A 35 -10.59 -20.72 5.60
CA TRP A 35 -10.17 -19.49 4.93
C TRP A 35 -9.02 -18.83 5.68
N LEU A 36 -8.30 -17.94 5.02
CA LEU A 36 -7.37 -17.01 5.67
C LEU A 36 -7.96 -15.61 5.53
N HIS A 37 -8.23 -14.96 6.66
CA HIS A 37 -8.81 -13.62 6.68
C HIS A 37 -7.68 -12.57 6.62
N MET A 38 -7.75 -11.70 5.62
CA MET A 38 -6.71 -10.73 5.27
C MET A 38 -7.20 -9.31 5.52
N ASP A 39 -6.83 -8.73 6.66
CA ASP A 39 -7.22 -7.37 7.03
C ASP A 39 -6.38 -6.31 6.27
N ILE A 40 -7.04 -5.56 5.38
CA ILE A 40 -6.45 -4.49 4.55
C ILE A 40 -6.96 -3.14 5.09
N MET A 41 -6.10 -2.42 5.80
CA MET A 41 -6.42 -1.17 6.50
C MET A 41 -5.75 0.03 5.86
N VAL A 42 -6.42 1.19 5.87
CA VAL A 42 -5.86 2.50 5.49
C VAL A 42 -6.24 3.57 6.49
N THR A 43 -5.29 4.46 6.84
CA THR A 43 -5.44 5.51 7.87
C THR A 43 -6.69 6.38 7.74
N HIS A 44 -7.20 6.54 6.51
CA HIS A 44 -8.38 7.36 6.22
C HIS A 44 -9.71 6.71 6.66
N PHE A 45 -9.75 5.39 6.85
CA PHE A 45 -10.95 4.68 7.31
C PHE A 45 -10.77 4.10 8.72
N VAL A 46 -9.55 3.67 9.07
CA VAL A 46 -9.13 3.20 10.41
C VAL A 46 -7.72 3.72 10.67
N PRO A 47 -7.28 4.03 11.90
CA PRO A 47 -5.98 4.63 12.18
C PRO A 47 -4.81 3.61 12.07
N ASN A 48 -4.72 2.87 10.96
CA ASN A 48 -3.69 1.87 10.71
C ASN A 48 -3.50 1.64 9.20
N LEU A 49 -2.30 1.17 8.82
CA LEU A 49 -1.98 0.63 7.51
C LEU A 49 -1.35 -0.75 7.69
N THR A 50 -1.94 -1.78 7.09
CA THR A 50 -1.51 -3.17 7.30
C THR A 50 -0.72 -3.68 6.10
N ILE A 51 -1.43 -4.17 5.08
CA ILE A 51 -0.92 -4.79 3.87
C ILE A 51 -1.81 -4.42 2.68
N GLY A 52 -1.30 -4.59 1.46
CA GLY A 52 -2.09 -4.45 0.23
C GLY A 52 -1.82 -5.53 -0.80
N ALA A 53 -2.20 -5.25 -2.05
CA ALA A 53 -2.16 -6.21 -3.15
C ALA A 53 -0.80 -6.92 -3.36
N PRO A 54 0.38 -6.25 -3.21
CA PRO A 54 1.67 -6.94 -3.37
C PRO A 54 1.92 -8.06 -2.35
N VAL A 55 1.42 -7.90 -1.11
CA VAL A 55 1.52 -8.95 -0.08
C VAL A 55 0.59 -10.12 -0.42
N ILE A 56 -0.63 -9.83 -0.89
CA ILE A 56 -1.57 -10.86 -1.37
C ILE A 56 -0.98 -11.63 -2.54
N GLN A 57 -0.40 -10.93 -3.52
CA GLN A 57 0.22 -11.53 -4.70
C GLN A 57 1.40 -12.42 -4.33
N SER A 58 2.22 -12.00 -3.36
CA SER A 58 3.33 -12.79 -2.85
C SER A 58 2.82 -14.04 -2.13
N LEU A 59 1.87 -13.88 -1.20
CA LEU A 59 1.31 -14.99 -0.43
C LEU A 59 0.60 -16.02 -1.32
N ARG A 60 -0.13 -15.59 -2.35
CA ARG A 60 -0.84 -16.47 -3.29
C ARG A 60 0.08 -17.50 -3.97
N LYS A 61 1.36 -17.18 -4.18
CA LYS A 61 2.35 -18.14 -4.74
C LYS A 61 2.60 -19.33 -3.82
N HIS A 62 2.29 -19.19 -2.53
CA HIS A 62 2.59 -20.18 -1.49
C HIS A 62 1.33 -20.84 -0.90
N THR A 63 0.12 -20.41 -1.25
CA THR A 63 -1.11 -21.02 -0.74
C THR A 63 -2.26 -21.06 -1.75
N LYS A 64 -3.00 -22.17 -1.73
CA LYS A 64 -4.27 -22.33 -2.47
C LYS A 64 -5.50 -22.01 -1.61
N ALA A 65 -5.31 -21.65 -0.35
CA ALA A 65 -6.41 -21.31 0.55
C ALA A 65 -7.24 -20.14 0.01
N TYR A 66 -8.49 -20.07 0.44
CA TYR A 66 -9.35 -18.94 0.16
C TYR A 66 -8.84 -17.73 0.94
N LEU A 67 -8.44 -16.67 0.23
CA LEU A 67 -7.97 -15.41 0.82
C LEU A 67 -9.13 -14.43 0.87
N ASP A 68 -9.70 -14.25 2.06
CA ASP A 68 -10.79 -13.31 2.31
C ASP A 68 -10.22 -11.92 2.60
N CYS A 69 -10.17 -11.03 1.60
CA CYS A 69 -9.67 -9.68 1.79
C CYS A 69 -10.77 -8.80 2.39
N HIS A 70 -10.54 -8.33 3.60
CA HIS A 70 -11.43 -7.41 4.32
C HIS A 70 -10.88 -5.99 4.23
N LEU A 71 -11.60 -5.13 3.50
CA LEU A 71 -11.15 -3.79 3.16
C LEU A 71 -11.74 -2.75 4.10
N MET A 72 -10.87 -2.20 4.94
CA MET A 72 -11.09 -1.03 5.77
C MET A 72 -10.48 0.19 5.07
N VAL A 73 -11.10 0.58 3.96
CA VAL A 73 -10.64 1.65 3.04
C VAL A 73 -11.79 2.58 2.66
N THR A 74 -11.48 3.80 2.21
CA THR A 74 -12.49 4.81 1.83
C THR A 74 -13.09 4.55 0.45
N ASN A 75 -12.27 4.15 -0.54
CA ASN A 75 -12.73 3.91 -1.91
C ASN A 75 -12.48 2.43 -2.31
N PRO A 76 -13.35 1.49 -1.93
CA PRO A 76 -13.11 0.07 -2.21
C PRO A 76 -13.01 -0.26 -3.70
N SER A 77 -13.73 0.47 -4.57
CA SER A 77 -13.70 0.25 -6.03
C SER A 77 -12.28 0.27 -6.62
N ASP A 78 -11.40 1.12 -6.09
CA ASP A 78 -10.01 1.27 -6.58
C ASP A 78 -9.18 -0.01 -6.38
N TYR A 79 -9.58 -0.87 -5.43
CA TYR A 79 -8.83 -2.05 -5.03
C TYR A 79 -9.32 -3.34 -5.68
N VAL A 80 -10.46 -3.33 -6.39
CA VAL A 80 -11.04 -4.54 -7.00
C VAL A 80 -10.07 -5.15 -8.01
N GLU A 81 -9.58 -4.34 -8.96
CA GLU A 81 -8.68 -4.81 -10.02
C GLU A 81 -7.30 -5.24 -9.48
N PRO A 82 -6.61 -4.46 -8.63
CA PRO A 82 -5.34 -4.88 -8.04
C PRO A 82 -5.44 -6.16 -7.21
N LEU A 83 -6.48 -6.31 -6.37
CA LEU A 83 -6.64 -7.49 -5.52
C LEU A 83 -7.02 -8.74 -6.32
N ALA A 84 -7.83 -8.60 -7.36
CA ALA A 84 -8.11 -9.69 -8.28
C ALA A 84 -6.84 -10.20 -8.98
N LYS A 85 -6.02 -9.27 -9.51
CA LYS A 85 -4.73 -9.59 -10.12
C LYS A 85 -3.74 -10.22 -9.14
N ALA A 86 -3.81 -9.82 -7.87
CA ALA A 86 -3.01 -10.41 -6.79
C ALA A 86 -3.50 -11.83 -6.39
N GLY A 87 -4.68 -12.24 -6.83
CA GLY A 87 -5.25 -13.55 -6.54
C GLY A 87 -6.02 -13.60 -5.21
N ALA A 88 -6.62 -12.49 -4.79
CA ALA A 88 -7.63 -12.52 -3.73
C ALA A 88 -8.81 -13.44 -4.11
N SER A 89 -9.41 -14.10 -3.12
CA SER A 89 -10.57 -14.97 -3.34
C SER A 89 -11.88 -14.28 -2.97
N GLY A 90 -11.86 -13.55 -1.86
CA GLY A 90 -12.95 -12.72 -1.37
C GLY A 90 -12.60 -11.24 -1.36
N PHE A 91 -13.63 -10.42 -1.50
CA PHE A 91 -13.54 -8.97 -1.37
C PHE A 91 -14.69 -8.49 -0.48
N THR A 92 -14.37 -8.20 0.77
CA THR A 92 -15.33 -7.78 1.80
C THR A 92 -15.17 -6.29 2.05
N PHE A 93 -16.15 -5.49 1.61
CA PHE A 93 -16.14 -4.02 1.76
C PHE A 93 -17.07 -3.56 2.88
N HIS A 94 -16.83 -2.35 3.39
CA HIS A 94 -17.72 -1.71 4.36
C HIS A 94 -18.89 -0.99 3.67
N ILE A 95 -20.12 -1.26 4.10
CA ILE A 95 -21.32 -0.61 3.53
C ILE A 95 -21.26 0.92 3.66
N GLU A 96 -20.60 1.41 4.70
CA GLU A 96 -20.59 2.83 5.05
C GLU A 96 -19.88 3.72 4.03
N VAL A 97 -19.05 3.14 3.18
CA VAL A 97 -18.31 3.82 2.10
C VAL A 97 -18.80 3.40 0.72
N SER A 98 -19.92 2.67 0.63
CA SER A 98 -20.45 2.16 -0.63
C SER A 98 -21.97 2.21 -0.72
N ARG A 99 -22.63 3.03 0.12
CA ARG A 99 -24.10 3.16 0.13
C ARG A 99 -24.67 3.51 -1.24
N ASP A 100 -23.96 4.36 -1.98
CA ASP A 100 -24.45 4.92 -3.24
C ASP A 100 -24.03 4.10 -4.47
N ASN A 101 -23.12 3.13 -4.33
CA ASN A 101 -22.54 2.39 -5.46
C ASN A 101 -22.32 0.89 -5.21
N TRP A 102 -22.88 0.31 -4.14
CA TRP A 102 -22.63 -1.09 -3.79
C TRP A 102 -23.02 -2.07 -4.91
N GLN A 103 -24.05 -1.77 -5.72
CA GLN A 103 -24.46 -2.65 -6.82
C GLN A 103 -23.36 -2.77 -7.86
N GLU A 104 -22.81 -1.63 -8.29
CA GLU A 104 -21.72 -1.55 -9.27
C GLU A 104 -20.45 -2.19 -8.72
N LEU A 105 -20.14 -1.94 -7.45
CA LEU A 105 -19.01 -2.56 -6.75
C LEU A 105 -19.14 -4.09 -6.73
N ILE A 106 -20.31 -4.63 -6.34
CA ILE A 106 -20.56 -6.08 -6.34
C ILE A 106 -20.43 -6.67 -7.75
N GLN A 107 -20.94 -5.99 -8.77
CA GLN A 107 -20.80 -6.44 -10.16
C GLN A 107 -19.33 -6.48 -10.58
N SER A 108 -18.57 -5.43 -10.26
CA SER A 108 -17.13 -5.35 -10.53
C SER A 108 -16.35 -6.48 -9.85
N ILE A 109 -16.61 -6.73 -8.56
CA ILE A 109 -15.98 -7.82 -7.79
C ILE A 109 -16.25 -9.18 -8.44
N LYS A 110 -17.52 -9.47 -8.79
CA LYS A 110 -17.92 -10.73 -9.42
C LYS A 110 -17.31 -10.88 -10.82
N ALA A 111 -17.30 -9.81 -11.61
CA ALA A 111 -16.72 -9.82 -12.96
C ALA A 111 -15.22 -10.15 -12.95
N LYS A 112 -14.53 -9.89 -11.83
CA LYS A 112 -13.12 -10.23 -11.61
C LYS A 112 -12.90 -11.60 -10.93
N GLY A 113 -13.95 -12.41 -10.78
CA GLY A 113 -13.87 -13.77 -10.25
C GLY A 113 -13.72 -13.87 -8.74
N MET A 114 -13.86 -12.76 -8.01
CA MET A 114 -13.84 -12.74 -6.55
C MET A 114 -15.27 -12.87 -5.99
N ARG A 115 -15.38 -13.38 -4.77
CA ARG A 115 -16.65 -13.40 -4.03
C ARG A 115 -16.84 -12.09 -3.26
N PRO A 116 -17.95 -11.37 -3.48
CA PRO A 116 -18.27 -10.17 -2.69
C PRO A 116 -18.72 -10.56 -1.28
N GLY A 117 -18.24 -9.80 -0.29
CA GLY A 117 -18.71 -9.76 1.08
C GLY A 117 -19.02 -8.32 1.48
N VAL A 118 -19.83 -8.14 2.52
CA VAL A 118 -20.13 -6.83 3.10
C VAL A 118 -19.92 -6.86 4.62
N SER A 119 -19.30 -5.82 5.14
CA SER A 119 -19.04 -5.55 6.55
C SER A 119 -19.78 -4.27 6.97
N LEU A 120 -20.05 -4.15 8.27
CA LEU A 120 -20.67 -2.99 8.90
C LEU A 120 -20.03 -2.77 10.27
N ARG A 121 -19.80 -1.51 10.63
CA ARG A 121 -19.29 -1.15 11.96
C ARG A 121 -20.36 -1.37 13.02
N PRO A 122 -19.97 -1.53 14.30
CA PRO A 122 -20.92 -1.78 15.39
C PRO A 122 -22.07 -0.76 15.50
N GLY A 123 -21.85 0.50 15.11
CA GLY A 123 -22.87 1.56 15.15
C GLY A 123 -23.80 1.62 13.92
N THR A 124 -23.56 0.80 12.90
CA THR A 124 -24.35 0.80 11.66
C THR A 124 -25.51 -0.19 11.78
N PRO A 125 -26.77 0.22 11.53
CA PRO A 125 -27.91 -0.68 11.52
C PRO A 125 -27.75 -1.84 10.53
N VAL A 126 -28.12 -3.06 10.94
CA VAL A 126 -27.98 -4.27 10.11
C VAL A 126 -28.90 -4.24 8.88
N GLU A 127 -29.97 -3.46 8.94
CA GLU A 127 -30.93 -3.26 7.85
C GLU A 127 -30.27 -2.67 6.60
N GLU A 128 -29.18 -1.91 6.75
CA GLU A 128 -28.42 -1.35 5.63
C GLU A 128 -27.83 -2.43 4.71
N VAL A 129 -27.60 -3.65 5.20
CA VAL A 129 -27.05 -4.75 4.39
C VAL A 129 -28.11 -5.71 3.84
N PHE A 130 -29.36 -5.63 4.30
CA PHE A 130 -30.42 -6.54 3.83
C PHE A 130 -30.66 -6.48 2.32
N PRO A 131 -30.69 -5.31 1.64
CA PRO A 131 -30.86 -5.26 0.19
C PRO A 131 -29.78 -6.05 -0.57
N LEU A 132 -28.56 -6.06 -0.05
CA LEU A 132 -27.40 -6.75 -0.64
C LEU A 132 -27.53 -8.27 -0.52
N VAL A 133 -27.90 -8.73 0.68
CA VAL A 133 -27.97 -10.16 1.01
C VAL A 133 -29.22 -10.80 0.39
N ILE A 134 -30.36 -10.11 0.37
CA ILE A 134 -31.61 -10.63 -0.21
C ILE A 134 -31.47 -10.82 -1.73
N ALA A 135 -30.88 -9.85 -2.43
CA ALA A 135 -30.62 -9.97 -3.87
C ALA A 135 -29.78 -11.22 -4.20
N GLN A 136 -28.78 -11.53 -3.37
CA GLN A 136 -27.95 -12.72 -3.53
C GLN A 136 -28.66 -14.01 -3.15
N TYR A 137 -29.46 -13.99 -2.07
CA TYR A 137 -30.22 -15.15 -1.59
C TYR A 137 -31.27 -15.59 -2.61
N ASN A 138 -32.02 -14.65 -3.18
CA ASN A 138 -33.05 -14.95 -4.18
C ASN A 138 -32.45 -15.42 -5.52
N PHE A 139 -31.29 -14.88 -5.94
CA PHE A 139 -30.59 -15.35 -7.14
C PHE A 139 -30.08 -16.79 -7.00
N SER A 140 -29.64 -17.20 -5.80
CA SER A 140 -29.19 -18.59 -5.55
C SER A 140 -30.33 -19.60 -5.55
N ARG A 141 -31.58 -19.15 -5.33
CA ARG A 141 -32.78 -20.00 -5.26
C ARG A 141 -33.62 -19.99 -6.53
N SER A 142 -33.41 -19.08 -7.49
CA SER A 142 -34.21 -19.01 -8.72
C SER A 142 -33.97 -20.15 -9.73
N HIS A 143 -33.13 -21.15 -9.40
CA HIS A 143 -33.12 -22.47 -10.05
C HIS A 143 -34.11 -23.46 -9.42
N ALA A 144 -34.87 -23.05 -8.40
CA ALA A 144 -36.00 -23.77 -7.83
C ALA A 144 -37.19 -22.79 -7.70
N LEU A 145 -38.13 -22.92 -8.64
CA LEU A 145 -39.47 -22.32 -8.70
C LEU A 145 -39.99 -21.73 -7.37
N PHE A 146 -40.41 -20.45 -7.36
CA PHE A 146 -41.71 -19.97 -6.85
C PHE A 146 -41.91 -18.47 -7.19
N PRO A 147 -43.05 -18.07 -7.79
CA PRO A 147 -43.46 -16.68 -7.93
C PRO A 147 -44.21 -16.22 -6.67
N HIS A 148 -44.14 -14.91 -6.39
CA HIS A 148 -44.86 -14.16 -5.33
C HIS A 148 -44.24 -14.13 -3.93
N ALA A 149 -43.49 -13.05 -3.66
CA ALA A 149 -43.74 -12.10 -2.56
C ALA A 149 -42.53 -11.16 -2.40
N VAL A 150 -42.54 -10.02 -3.10
CA VAL A 150 -41.80 -8.83 -2.67
C VAL A 150 -42.74 -7.65 -2.84
N HIS A 151 -43.50 -7.35 -1.79
CA HIS A 151 -44.26 -6.11 -1.71
C HIS A 151 -43.37 -5.02 -1.12
N ASN A 152 -43.20 -3.96 -1.91
CA ASN A 152 -42.88 -2.57 -1.55
C ASN A 152 -41.70 -2.34 -0.61
N TYR A 153 -40.50 -2.36 -1.17
CA TYR A 153 -39.53 -1.30 -0.87
C TYR A 153 -39.52 -0.34 -2.06
N ASP A 154 -39.88 0.91 -1.82
CA ASP A 154 -39.81 1.96 -2.83
C ASP A 154 -38.34 2.35 -3.07
N ILE A 155 -37.72 1.67 -4.04
CA ILE A 155 -36.33 1.88 -4.47
C ILE A 155 -36.12 3.29 -5.05
N ASN A 156 -37.19 4.01 -5.42
CA ASN A 156 -37.08 5.32 -6.04
C ASN A 156 -36.91 6.48 -5.05
N ALA A 157 -37.03 6.25 -3.74
CA ALA A 157 -36.79 7.28 -2.72
C ALA A 157 -35.30 7.50 -2.37
N PHE A 158 -34.39 6.66 -2.87
CA PHE A 158 -32.94 6.78 -2.62
C PHE A 158 -32.15 7.41 -3.78
N LEU A 159 -32.78 7.67 -4.93
CA LEU A 159 -32.08 8.08 -6.17
C LEU A 159 -31.87 9.59 -6.33
N ASN A 160 -32.06 10.41 -5.29
CA ASN A 160 -31.97 11.88 -5.41
C ASN A 160 -31.01 12.56 -4.41
N ILE A 161 -29.84 11.96 -4.17
CA ILE A 161 -28.68 12.70 -3.65
C ILE A 161 -27.45 12.28 -4.46
N SER A 162 -27.42 12.65 -5.75
CA SER A 162 -26.16 12.68 -6.51
C SER A 162 -25.43 13.99 -6.20
N ASN A 163 -24.10 13.90 -6.14
CA ASN A 163 -23.11 14.97 -5.92
C ASN A 163 -22.77 15.27 -4.46
N LYS A 164 -21.89 14.45 -3.86
CA LYS A 164 -20.79 14.91 -2.96
C LYS A 164 -19.78 13.80 -2.54
N CYS A 165 -19.49 12.85 -3.41
CA CYS A 165 -18.31 11.97 -3.26
C CYS A 165 -17.37 12.11 -4.49
N SER A 166 -17.04 13.35 -4.86
CA SER A 166 -15.92 13.65 -5.77
C SER A 166 -14.84 14.45 -5.04
N ASN A 167 -13.60 13.95 -5.11
CA ASN A 167 -12.32 14.57 -4.71
C ASN A 167 -11.67 14.09 -3.40
N TRP A 168 -11.50 12.78 -3.22
CA TRP A 168 -10.52 12.22 -2.27
C TRP A 168 -9.45 11.50 -3.09
N GLU A 169 -8.50 12.27 -3.64
CA GLU A 169 -7.39 11.72 -4.39
C GLU A 169 -6.36 11.14 -3.41
N HIS A 170 -6.23 9.80 -3.42
CA HIS A 170 -5.09 9.16 -2.78
C HIS A 170 -3.80 9.61 -3.48
N PHE A 171 -2.75 9.90 -2.72
CA PHE A 171 -1.46 10.28 -3.30
C PHE A 171 -0.94 9.24 -4.32
N VAL A 172 -1.11 7.95 -4.02
CA VAL A 172 -0.93 6.86 -4.99
C VAL A 172 -2.06 5.84 -4.87
N PRO A 173 -2.40 5.11 -5.94
CA PRO A 173 -3.58 4.22 -5.95
C PRO A 173 -3.37 2.87 -5.25
N ASN A 174 -2.14 2.51 -4.87
CA ASN A 174 -1.83 1.19 -4.31
C ASN A 174 -1.38 1.25 -2.85
N LEU A 175 -1.77 0.22 -2.10
CA LEU A 175 -1.29 -0.05 -0.75
C LEU A 175 -0.24 -1.15 -0.79
N THR A 176 0.81 -1.01 0.01
CA THR A 176 1.90 -1.98 0.08
C THR A 176 1.99 -2.56 1.49
N ILE A 177 2.70 -1.88 2.38
CA ILE A 177 3.19 -2.37 3.66
C ILE A 177 3.09 -1.23 4.68
N GLY A 178 2.56 -1.52 5.88
CA GLY A 178 2.56 -0.56 6.98
C GLY A 178 3.18 -1.09 8.28
N ALA A 179 2.89 -0.42 9.39
CA ALA A 179 3.55 -0.60 10.69
C ALA A 179 3.60 -2.06 11.20
N PRO A 180 2.55 -2.90 11.05
CA PRO A 180 2.60 -4.30 11.51
C PRO A 180 3.73 -5.12 10.86
N VAL A 181 4.00 -4.89 9.58
CA VAL A 181 5.10 -5.58 8.88
C VAL A 181 6.45 -5.07 9.35
N ILE A 182 6.60 -3.75 9.54
CA ILE A 182 7.84 -3.16 10.09
C ILE A 182 8.12 -3.74 11.49
N GLN A 183 7.10 -3.82 12.34
CA GLN A 183 7.22 -4.37 13.68
C GLN A 183 7.63 -5.84 13.68
N SER A 184 7.12 -6.62 12.73
CA SER A 184 7.51 -8.00 12.55
C SER A 184 8.96 -8.11 12.03
N LEU A 185 9.33 -7.39 10.97
CA LEU A 185 10.69 -7.39 10.41
C LEU A 185 11.75 -6.98 11.44
N ARG A 186 11.47 -5.97 12.27
CA ARG A 186 12.41 -5.47 13.27
C ARG A 186 12.83 -6.55 14.28
N LYS A 187 12.01 -7.58 14.53
CA LYS A 187 12.37 -8.72 15.38
C LYS A 187 13.49 -9.58 14.78
N HIS A 188 13.67 -9.52 13.46
CA HIS A 188 14.59 -10.37 12.70
C HIS A 188 15.79 -9.61 12.11
N THR A 189 15.82 -8.28 12.16
CA THR A 189 16.93 -7.50 11.59
C THR A 189 17.25 -6.22 12.35
N LYS A 190 18.56 -5.93 12.44
CA LYS A 190 19.10 -4.63 12.88
C LYS A 190 19.42 -3.70 11.72
N ALA A 191 19.15 -4.12 10.48
CA ALA A 191 19.33 -3.27 9.31
C ALA A 191 18.53 -1.97 9.44
N TYR A 192 19.00 -0.93 8.76
CA TYR A 192 18.26 0.32 8.64
C TYR A 192 16.96 0.06 7.86
N LEU A 193 15.82 0.36 8.48
CA LEU A 193 14.51 0.23 7.83
C LEU A 193 14.08 1.61 7.37
N ASP A 194 14.36 1.92 6.11
CA ASP A 194 13.86 3.14 5.48
C ASP A 194 12.39 2.96 5.08
N CYS A 195 11.53 3.84 5.58
CA CYS A 195 10.11 3.85 5.23
C CYS A 195 9.85 5.02 4.29
N HIS A 196 9.63 4.73 3.00
CA HIS A 196 9.24 5.70 1.98
C HIS A 196 7.70 5.77 1.89
N LEU A 197 7.12 6.90 2.30
CA LEU A 197 5.69 7.11 2.44
C LEU A 197 5.09 7.82 1.23
N MET A 198 4.37 7.06 0.41
CA MET A 198 3.51 7.56 -0.66
C MET A 198 2.06 7.67 -0.16
N VAL A 199 1.78 8.59 0.76
CA VAL A 199 0.44 8.75 1.39
C VAL A 199 0.01 10.20 1.42
N THR A 200 -1.30 10.46 1.52
CA THR A 200 -1.85 11.82 1.54
C THR A 200 -1.52 12.58 2.83
N ASN A 201 -1.53 11.89 3.99
CA ASN A 201 -1.30 12.50 5.31
C ASN A 201 -0.14 11.78 6.02
N PRO A 202 1.13 12.10 5.72
CA PRO A 202 2.27 11.39 6.30
C PRO A 202 2.36 11.52 7.83
N SER A 203 1.89 12.63 8.41
CA SER A 203 1.90 12.85 9.86
C SER A 203 1.20 11.74 10.66
N ASP A 204 0.15 11.12 10.09
CA ASP A 204 -0.59 10.03 10.73
C ASP A 204 0.27 8.78 10.98
N TYR A 205 1.39 8.65 10.25
CA TYR A 205 2.22 7.46 10.22
C TYR A 205 3.47 7.56 11.10
N VAL A 206 3.82 8.75 11.57
CA VAL A 206 5.07 8.98 12.33
C VAL A 206 5.09 8.15 13.61
N GLU A 207 4.06 8.27 14.45
CA GLU A 207 3.94 7.54 15.71
C GLU A 207 3.89 6.00 15.52
N PRO A 208 3.01 5.43 14.67
CA PRO A 208 2.94 3.98 14.52
C PRO A 208 4.20 3.39 13.90
N LEU A 209 4.87 4.05 12.95
CA LEU A 209 6.11 3.54 12.35
C LEU A 209 7.29 3.63 13.33
N ALA A 210 7.39 4.70 14.12
CA ALA A 210 8.40 4.79 15.17
C ALA A 210 8.23 3.66 16.20
N LYS A 211 7.00 3.42 16.67
CA LYS A 211 6.68 2.31 17.58
C LYS A 211 6.97 0.94 16.97
N ALA A 212 6.80 0.78 15.66
CA ALA A 212 7.14 -0.43 14.93
C ALA A 212 8.66 -0.62 14.75
N GLY A 213 9.47 0.41 15.01
CA GLY A 213 10.93 0.37 14.90
C GLY A 213 11.45 0.72 13.51
N ALA A 214 10.76 1.59 12.77
CA ALA A 214 11.31 2.22 11.58
C ALA A 214 12.60 3.01 11.92
N SER A 215 13.54 3.07 10.97
CA SER A 215 14.79 3.83 11.12
C SER A 215 14.72 5.18 10.40
N GLY A 216 14.18 5.17 9.18
CA GLY A 216 13.97 6.35 8.36
C GLY A 216 12.49 6.58 8.09
N PHE A 217 12.15 7.85 7.86
CA PHE A 217 10.81 8.28 7.43
C PHE A 217 10.97 9.28 6.30
N THR A 218 10.73 8.83 5.07
CA THR A 218 10.86 9.63 3.85
C THR A 218 9.47 9.99 3.33
N PHE A 219 9.09 11.26 3.40
CA PHE A 219 7.77 11.75 2.96
C PHE A 219 7.86 12.51 1.63
N HIS A 220 6.75 12.62 0.91
CA HIS A 220 6.69 13.38 -0.33
C HIS A 220 6.43 14.87 -0.09
N ILE A 221 7.23 15.76 -0.70
CA ILE A 221 7.04 17.21 -0.57
C ILE A 221 5.67 17.66 -1.07
N GLU A 222 5.11 16.95 -2.06
CA GLU A 222 3.85 17.31 -2.72
C GLU A 222 2.65 17.36 -1.78
N VAL A 223 2.70 16.62 -0.67
CA VAL A 223 1.63 16.51 0.34
C VAL A 223 2.01 17.17 1.67
N SER A 224 3.14 17.87 1.72
CA SER A 224 3.66 18.44 2.97
C SER A 224 4.20 19.86 2.82
N ARG A 225 3.85 20.57 1.74
CA ARG A 225 4.29 21.95 1.50
C ARG A 225 3.97 22.91 2.65
N ASP A 226 2.82 22.71 3.29
CA ASP A 226 2.29 23.62 4.31
C ASP A 226 2.64 23.21 5.75
N ASN A 227 3.27 22.04 5.96
CA ASN A 227 3.49 21.48 7.31
C ASN A 227 4.79 20.66 7.45
N TRP A 228 5.74 20.81 6.51
CA TRP A 228 6.96 20.00 6.53
C TRP A 228 7.81 20.28 7.77
N GLN A 229 7.80 21.51 8.33
CA GLN A 229 8.54 21.84 9.54
C GLN A 229 8.08 21.00 10.74
N GLU A 230 6.77 20.99 11.00
CA GLU A 230 6.18 20.22 12.09
C GLU A 230 6.36 18.72 11.87
N LEU A 231 6.25 18.26 10.62
CA LEU A 231 6.45 16.87 10.26
C LEU A 231 7.89 16.41 10.53
N ILE A 232 8.91 17.16 10.08
CA ILE A 232 10.32 16.85 10.35
C ILE A 232 10.60 16.84 11.85
N GLN A 233 10.08 17.84 12.59
CA GLN A 233 10.23 17.90 14.04
C GLN A 233 9.65 16.65 14.71
N SER A 234 8.44 16.24 14.30
CA SER A 234 7.77 15.04 14.81
C SER A 234 8.57 13.77 14.53
N ILE A 235 9.10 13.61 13.31
CA ILE A 235 9.93 12.48 12.90
C ILE A 235 11.19 12.38 13.78
N LYS A 236 11.94 13.48 13.92
CA LYS A 236 13.17 13.53 14.74
C LYS A 236 12.87 13.29 16.22
N ALA A 237 11.79 13.87 16.75
CA ALA A 237 11.38 13.66 18.14
C ALA A 237 11.06 12.19 18.46
N LYS A 238 10.73 11.39 17.45
CA LYS A 238 10.50 9.94 17.57
C LYS A 238 11.74 9.09 17.27
N GLY A 239 12.91 9.72 17.08
CA GLY A 239 14.18 9.04 16.87
C GLY A 239 14.36 8.44 15.48
N MET A 240 13.55 8.83 14.51
CA MET A 240 13.69 8.43 13.11
C MET A 240 14.46 9.51 12.33
N ARG A 241 15.17 9.10 11.28
CA ARG A 241 15.85 10.00 10.35
C ARG A 241 14.88 10.52 9.29
N PRO A 242 14.68 11.84 9.15
CA PRO A 242 13.76 12.41 8.17
C PRO A 242 14.38 12.48 6.77
N GLY A 243 13.65 12.00 5.77
CA GLY A 243 13.93 12.20 4.35
C GLY A 243 12.78 12.90 3.64
N VAL A 244 13.06 13.52 2.49
CA VAL A 244 12.02 14.05 1.59
C VAL A 244 12.18 13.47 0.20
N SER A 245 11.06 13.08 -0.41
CA SER A 245 10.93 12.59 -1.77
C SER A 245 10.24 13.62 -2.66
N LEU A 246 10.59 13.63 -3.95
CA LEU A 246 9.90 14.41 -4.97
C LEU A 246 9.67 13.60 -6.24
N ARG A 247 8.50 13.79 -6.84
CA ARG A 247 8.08 13.18 -8.11
C ARG A 247 8.88 13.72 -9.31
N PRO A 248 8.81 13.02 -10.45
CA PRO A 248 9.43 13.51 -11.68
C PRO A 248 8.94 14.90 -12.11
N GLY A 249 7.66 15.23 -11.95
CA GLY A 249 7.10 16.53 -12.29
C GLY A 249 7.46 17.70 -11.34
N THR A 250 7.94 17.40 -10.13
CA THR A 250 8.15 18.41 -9.08
C THR A 250 9.52 19.08 -9.23
N PRO A 251 9.64 20.42 -9.29
CA PRO A 251 10.92 21.12 -9.32
C PRO A 251 11.81 20.78 -8.11
N VAL A 252 13.12 20.66 -8.34
CA VAL A 252 14.07 20.29 -7.28
C VAL A 252 14.26 21.41 -6.25
N GLU A 253 13.95 22.64 -6.63
CA GLU A 253 14.01 23.81 -5.78
C GLU A 253 13.05 23.72 -4.58
N GLU A 254 11.96 22.95 -4.71
CA GLU A 254 10.98 22.77 -3.63
C GLU A 254 11.57 22.05 -2.40
N VAL A 255 12.66 21.28 -2.55
CA VAL A 255 13.29 20.58 -1.41
C VAL A 255 14.43 21.38 -0.77
N PHE A 256 14.90 22.47 -1.38
CA PHE A 256 16.00 23.27 -0.83
C PHE A 256 15.70 23.85 0.56
N PRO A 257 14.50 24.41 0.83
CA PRO A 257 14.18 24.92 2.16
C PRO A 257 14.25 23.84 3.25
N LEU A 258 13.97 22.58 2.91
CA LEU A 258 13.99 21.46 3.84
C LEU A 258 15.43 21.02 4.18
N VAL A 259 16.37 21.17 3.24
CA VAL A 259 17.80 20.88 3.45
C VAL A 259 18.50 22.02 4.18
N GLU A 260 18.05 23.26 3.97
CA GLU A 260 18.64 24.48 4.54
C GLU A 260 18.04 24.89 5.90
N ALA A 261 16.98 24.22 6.35
CA ALA A 261 16.33 24.48 7.62
C ALA A 261 17.26 24.22 8.83
N GLU A 262 16.95 24.83 9.97
CA GLU A 262 17.64 24.56 11.24
C GLU A 262 17.55 23.08 11.65
N ASN A 263 16.39 22.47 11.39
CA ASN A 263 16.17 21.03 11.54
C ASN A 263 15.98 20.41 10.16
N PRO A 264 17.06 20.12 9.43
CA PRO A 264 16.94 19.73 8.03
C PRO A 264 16.54 18.27 7.88
N VAL A 265 15.99 17.93 6.71
CA VAL A 265 16.01 16.54 6.22
C VAL A 265 17.45 16.09 6.00
N GLU A 266 17.68 14.80 6.17
CA GLU A 266 19.03 14.23 6.06
C GLU A 266 19.23 13.42 4.78
N LEU A 267 18.15 13.20 4.02
CA LEU A 267 18.13 12.47 2.77
C LEU A 267 17.13 13.14 1.81
N VAL A 268 17.51 13.27 0.54
CA VAL A 268 16.60 13.67 -0.53
C VAL A 268 16.48 12.53 -1.53
N LEU A 269 15.26 12.02 -1.70
CA LEU A 269 14.92 10.95 -2.63
C LEU A 269 14.36 11.53 -3.94
N VAL A 270 15.10 11.37 -5.04
CA VAL A 270 14.61 11.71 -6.38
C VAL A 270 13.93 10.49 -6.99
N MET A 271 12.62 10.56 -7.18
CA MET A 271 11.90 9.54 -7.93
C MET A 271 12.36 9.50 -9.39
N THR A 272 12.70 8.31 -9.87
CA THR A 272 13.11 8.08 -11.27
C THR A 272 12.07 7.33 -12.09
N VAL A 273 10.85 7.23 -11.54
CA VAL A 273 9.59 6.79 -12.15
C VAL A 273 8.43 7.51 -11.45
N GLU A 274 7.21 7.48 -11.99
CA GLU A 274 6.05 7.96 -11.25
C GLU A 274 5.74 7.03 -10.05
N PRO A 275 5.52 7.55 -8.84
CA PRO A 275 5.26 6.70 -7.67
C PRO A 275 3.91 5.97 -7.79
N GLY A 276 3.81 4.83 -7.11
CA GLY A 276 2.57 4.05 -6.98
C GLY A 276 2.58 2.70 -7.68
N PHE A 277 3.48 2.46 -8.65
CA PHE A 277 3.61 1.16 -9.32
C PHE A 277 5.07 0.75 -9.52
N GLY A 278 5.37 -0.52 -9.23
CA GLY A 278 6.67 -1.12 -9.56
C GLY A 278 6.79 -1.53 -11.03
N GLY A 279 8.02 -1.70 -11.52
CA GLY A 279 8.30 -2.22 -12.87
C GLY A 279 8.32 -1.18 -13.99
N GLN A 280 8.24 0.10 -13.64
CA GLN A 280 8.37 1.21 -14.59
C GLN A 280 9.83 1.40 -15.04
N LYS A 281 10.02 2.02 -16.21
CA LYS A 281 11.34 2.29 -16.78
C LYS A 281 11.96 3.53 -16.15
N PHE A 282 13.25 3.43 -15.83
CA PHE A 282 14.07 4.53 -15.34
C PHE A 282 13.99 5.76 -16.26
N MET A 283 13.82 6.94 -15.66
CA MET A 283 13.77 8.26 -16.32
C MET A 283 15.13 8.97 -16.18
N PRO A 284 16.04 8.87 -17.17
CA PRO A 284 17.38 9.46 -17.08
C PRO A 284 17.38 10.99 -16.96
N GLU A 285 16.34 11.67 -17.44
CA GLU A 285 16.17 13.12 -17.30
C GLU A 285 16.07 13.58 -15.83
N MET A 286 15.70 12.69 -14.90
CA MET A 286 15.67 13.00 -13.47
C MET A 286 17.06 13.23 -12.88
N MET A 287 18.10 12.80 -13.57
CA MET A 287 19.48 13.02 -13.13
C MET A 287 19.88 14.49 -13.12
N GLU A 288 19.19 15.37 -13.85
CA GLU A 288 19.42 16.82 -13.72
C GLU A 288 19.11 17.31 -12.30
N LYS A 289 18.08 16.76 -11.65
CA LYS A 289 17.76 17.06 -10.25
C LYS A 289 18.84 16.56 -9.30
N VAL A 290 19.32 15.34 -9.53
CA VAL A 290 20.42 14.73 -8.75
C VAL A 290 21.69 15.57 -8.87
N ARG A 291 22.07 16.01 -10.08
CA ARG A 291 23.23 16.89 -10.29
C ARG A 291 23.06 18.24 -9.61
N ALA A 292 21.88 18.84 -9.68
CA ALA A 292 21.59 20.10 -8.99
C ALA A 292 21.75 19.96 -7.47
N LEU A 293 21.20 18.89 -6.89
CA LEU A 293 21.34 18.58 -5.46
C LEU A 293 22.80 18.32 -5.08
N ARG A 294 23.52 17.45 -5.80
CA ARG A 294 24.92 17.12 -5.47
C ARG A 294 25.83 18.35 -5.59
N LYS A 295 25.63 19.18 -6.61
CA LYS A 295 26.39 20.42 -6.79
C LYS A 295 26.16 21.39 -5.63
N LYS A 296 24.92 21.51 -5.16
CA LYS A 296 24.56 22.45 -4.08
C LYS A 296 24.90 21.92 -2.69
N TYR A 297 24.76 20.60 -2.48
CA TYR A 297 24.94 19.93 -1.20
C TYR A 297 25.89 18.72 -1.34
N PRO A 298 27.22 18.94 -1.35
CA PRO A 298 28.20 17.89 -1.64
C PRO A 298 28.19 16.68 -0.70
N SER A 299 27.71 16.84 0.54
CA SER A 299 27.68 15.78 1.55
C SER A 299 26.28 15.20 1.82
N LEU A 300 25.24 15.67 1.10
CA LEU A 300 23.87 15.18 1.29
C LEU A 300 23.73 13.74 0.79
N ASP A 301 22.95 12.93 1.51
CA ASP A 301 22.48 11.65 0.98
C ASP A 301 21.40 11.91 -0.07
N ILE A 302 21.72 11.58 -1.32
CA ILE A 302 20.82 11.69 -2.46
C ILE A 302 20.45 10.28 -2.89
N GLU A 303 19.19 9.95 -2.68
CA GLU A 303 18.61 8.68 -3.04
C GLU A 303 17.92 8.74 -4.40
N VAL A 304 17.92 7.62 -5.11
CA VAL A 304 17.12 7.42 -6.33
C VAL A 304 16.30 6.14 -6.23
N ASP A 305 15.01 6.23 -6.56
CA ASP A 305 14.04 5.13 -6.49
C ASP A 305 13.22 5.04 -7.78
N GLY A 306 13.32 3.89 -8.45
CA GLY A 306 12.59 3.59 -9.68
C GLY A 306 13.44 3.11 -10.84
N GLY A 307 13.48 1.80 -11.10
CA GLY A 307 14.13 1.24 -12.30
C GLY A 307 15.66 1.17 -12.23
N LEU A 308 16.23 1.15 -11.01
CA LEU A 308 17.67 1.03 -10.82
C LEU A 308 18.15 -0.42 -10.96
N GLY A 309 19.29 -0.59 -11.62
CA GLY A 309 19.95 -1.88 -11.85
C GLY A 309 21.29 -1.69 -12.57
N PRO A 310 22.00 -2.78 -12.92
CA PRO A 310 23.32 -2.71 -13.54
C PRO A 310 23.38 -1.85 -14.82
N SER A 311 22.28 -1.76 -15.58
CA SER A 311 22.22 -0.96 -16.80
C SER A 311 21.95 0.53 -16.58
N THR A 312 21.50 0.94 -15.39
CA THR A 312 21.10 2.34 -15.09
C THR A 312 21.94 2.97 -13.98
N ILE A 313 22.69 2.16 -13.22
CA ILE A 313 23.45 2.64 -12.07
C ILE A 313 24.54 3.64 -12.42
N ASP A 314 25.28 3.43 -13.51
CA ASP A 314 26.39 4.32 -13.87
C ASP A 314 25.89 5.75 -14.15
N VAL A 315 24.69 5.86 -14.73
CA VAL A 315 24.03 7.14 -15.01
C VAL A 315 23.63 7.84 -13.70
N ALA A 316 23.08 7.10 -12.74
CA ALA A 316 22.71 7.64 -11.44
C ALA A 316 23.91 8.02 -10.55
N ALA A 317 24.90 7.13 -10.49
CA ALA A 317 26.13 7.34 -9.74
C ALA A 317 26.90 8.55 -10.28
N SER A 318 27.06 8.67 -11.60
CA SER A 318 27.75 9.80 -12.23
C SER A 318 27.00 11.12 -12.07
N ALA A 319 25.69 11.09 -11.82
CA ALA A 319 24.90 12.28 -11.50
C ALA A 319 25.09 12.77 -10.07
N GLY A 320 25.60 11.90 -9.17
CA GLY A 320 25.85 12.21 -7.77
C GLY A 320 24.95 11.49 -6.77
N ALA A 321 24.13 10.52 -7.19
CA ALA A 321 23.35 9.70 -6.27
C ALA A 321 24.28 8.76 -5.47
N ASN A 322 24.01 8.59 -4.18
CA ASN A 322 24.79 7.70 -3.31
C ASN A 322 23.93 6.70 -2.50
N CYS A 323 22.61 6.89 -2.48
CA CYS A 323 21.64 5.93 -1.96
C CYS A 323 20.83 5.36 -3.13
N ILE A 324 20.77 4.03 -3.26
CA ILE A 324 20.23 3.37 -4.45
C ILE A 324 19.14 2.38 -4.05
N VAL A 325 17.90 2.67 -4.45
CA VAL A 325 16.77 1.75 -4.25
C VAL A 325 16.59 0.90 -5.50
N ALA A 326 16.91 -0.39 -5.37
CA ALA A 326 16.83 -1.36 -6.46
C ALA A 326 15.96 -2.56 -6.05
N GLY A 327 14.81 -2.71 -6.73
CA GLY A 327 13.84 -3.77 -6.46
C GLY A 327 14.08 -5.02 -7.32
N SER A 328 13.38 -5.10 -8.45
CA SER A 328 13.36 -6.28 -9.32
C SER A 328 14.73 -6.70 -9.87
N SER A 329 15.65 -5.76 -10.05
CA SER A 329 17.02 -6.04 -10.52
C SER A 329 17.85 -6.85 -9.51
N ILE A 330 17.58 -6.69 -8.20
CA ILE A 330 18.24 -7.47 -7.14
C ILE A 330 17.45 -8.76 -6.88
N PHE A 331 16.17 -8.65 -6.53
CA PHE A 331 15.37 -9.80 -6.11
C PHE A 331 15.01 -10.76 -7.24
N GLY A 332 15.12 -10.32 -8.50
CA GLY A 332 14.93 -11.15 -9.69
C GLY A 332 16.22 -11.76 -10.25
N ALA A 333 17.39 -11.43 -9.69
CA ALA A 333 18.66 -11.95 -10.16
C ALA A 333 18.93 -13.36 -9.64
N ALA A 334 19.66 -14.16 -10.43
CA ALA A 334 20.16 -15.46 -9.98
C ALA A 334 21.15 -15.29 -8.81
N GLU A 335 22.03 -14.29 -8.89
CA GLU A 335 23.02 -13.96 -7.86
C GLU A 335 22.84 -12.52 -7.35
N PRO A 336 21.91 -12.26 -6.41
CA PRO A 336 21.63 -10.91 -5.90
C PRO A 336 22.86 -10.21 -5.30
N GLY A 337 23.77 -10.98 -4.68
CA GLY A 337 25.01 -10.45 -4.09
C GLY A 337 25.95 -9.83 -5.11
N GLU A 338 26.02 -10.39 -6.32
CA GLU A 338 26.82 -9.84 -7.42
C GLU A 338 26.22 -8.53 -7.92
N VAL A 339 24.89 -8.47 -8.06
CA VAL A 339 24.18 -7.24 -8.45
C VAL A 339 24.42 -6.13 -7.43
N ILE A 340 24.24 -6.39 -6.14
CA ILE A 340 24.52 -5.42 -5.07
C ILE A 340 25.96 -4.91 -5.14
N SER A 341 26.91 -5.82 -5.34
CA SER A 341 28.34 -5.48 -5.43
C SER A 341 28.65 -4.62 -6.66
N ALA A 342 28.04 -4.92 -7.81
CA ALA A 342 28.16 -4.13 -9.03
C ALA A 342 27.58 -2.71 -8.85
N LEU A 343 26.39 -2.60 -8.24
CA LEU A 343 25.77 -1.31 -7.95
C LEU A 343 26.68 -0.46 -7.04
N ARG A 344 27.16 -1.06 -5.95
CA ARG A 344 28.06 -0.40 -4.99
C ARG A 344 29.35 0.09 -5.66
N LYS A 345 29.99 -0.76 -6.46
CA LYS A 345 31.24 -0.42 -7.15
C LYS A 345 31.07 0.77 -8.10
N SER A 346 29.93 0.88 -8.78
CA SER A 346 29.62 2.01 -9.66
C SER A 346 29.50 3.32 -8.88
N VAL A 347 28.78 3.31 -7.75
CA VAL A 347 28.62 4.46 -6.86
C VAL A 347 29.97 4.91 -6.28
N GLU A 348 30.70 4.00 -5.62
CA GLU A 348 32.01 4.30 -5.01
C GLU A 348 33.03 4.76 -6.07
N GLY A 349 33.01 4.14 -7.25
CA GLY A 349 33.85 4.51 -8.37
C GLY A 349 33.58 5.90 -8.93
N SER A 350 32.34 6.40 -8.83
CA SER A 350 31.96 7.75 -9.25
C SER A 350 32.33 8.78 -8.19
N GLN A 351 32.09 8.47 -6.91
CA GLN A 351 32.47 9.34 -5.78
C GLN A 351 33.98 9.60 -5.72
N ASN A 352 34.82 8.61 -6.01
CA ASN A 352 36.28 8.77 -6.02
C ASN A 352 36.80 9.65 -7.16
N LYS A 353 35.97 9.96 -8.17
CA LYS A 353 36.31 10.82 -9.32
C LYS A 353 35.77 12.24 -9.20
N SER A 354 34.92 12.50 -8.19
CA SER A 354 34.12 13.71 -8.02
C SER A 354 34.85 14.83 -7.30
#